data_AF-L8HMA2-F1
#
_entry.id   AF-L8HMA2-F1
#
_cell.length_a   1.000
_cell.length_b   1.000
_cell.length_c   1.000
_cell.angle_alpha   90.00
_cell.angle_beta   90.00
_cell.angle_gamma   90.00
#
_symmetry.space_group_name_H-M   'P 1'
#
loop_
_entity.id
_entity.type
_entity.pdbx_description
1 polymer ?
#
loop_
_entity_poly.entity_id
_entity_poly.type
_entity_poly.pdbx_seq_one_letter_code
_entity_poly.pdbx_strand_id
1 'polypeptide(L)' 'MKRALISVLVMIFTLGGTRAQTVTQPESHTYVSEGAPVQVKCNYSYSGSPVLFWYVQYPRQRLQLLLKHTSRESIQGF' A
#
# COMPACT_ATOMS: atom_id res chain seq x y z
N MET A 1 -36.01 -14.05 -18.08
CA MET A 1 -34.56 -14.33 -18.26
C MET A 1 -33.69 -13.08 -18.16
N LYS A 2 -33.87 -12.04 -18.99
CA LYS A 2 -33.04 -10.80 -18.94
C LYS A 2 -33.04 -10.08 -17.59
N ARG A 3 -34.20 -9.94 -16.92
CA ARG A 3 -34.31 -9.27 -15.61
C ARG A 3 -33.59 -10.02 -14.48
N ALA A 4 -33.60 -11.35 -14.51
CA ALA A 4 -32.90 -12.18 -13.55
C ALA A 4 -31.38 -12.08 -13.72
N LEU A 5 -30.89 -12.06 -14.96
CA LEU A 5 -29.47 -11.83 -15.27
C LEU A 5 -28.97 -10.47 -14.76
N ILE A 6 -29.76 -9.40 -14.97
CA ILE A 6 -29.44 -8.07 -14.44
C ILE A 6 -29.41 -8.07 -12.92
N SER A 7 -30.38 -8.73 -12.27
CA SER A 7 -30.43 -8.83 -10.81
C SER A 7 -29.24 -9.61 -10.23
N VAL A 8 -28.84 -10.71 -10.86
CA VAL A 8 -27.65 -11.50 -10.45
C VAL A 8 -26.37 -10.68 -10.61
N LEU A 9 -26.25 -9.97 -11.74
CA LEU A 9 -25.10 -9.11 -12.02
C LEU A 9 -24.96 -7.99 -10.98
N VAL A 10 -26.06 -7.31 -10.65
CA VAL A 10 -26.10 -6.27 -9.60
C VAL A 10 -25.69 -6.85 -8.25
N MET A 11 -26.15 -8.06 -7.89
CA MET A 11 -25.78 -8.70 -6.63
C MET A 11 -24.27 -9.01 -6.56
N ILE A 12 -23.67 -9.46 -7.66
CA ILE A 12 -22.22 -9.72 -7.73
C ILE A 12 -21.43 -8.42 -7.53
N PHE A 13 -21.87 -7.32 -8.14
CA PHE A 13 -21.22 -6.02 -8.01
C PHE A 13 -21.39 -5.38 -6.62
N THR A 14 -22.48 -5.65 -5.90
CA THR A 14 -22.71 -5.11 -4.55
C THR A 14 -22.10 -5.98 -3.44
N LEU A 15 -21.88 -7.28 -3.68
CA LEU A 15 -21.26 -8.20 -2.71
C LEU A 15 -19.72 -8.20 -2.76
N GLY A 16 -19.13 -7.49 -3.72
CA GLY A 16 -17.69 -7.22 -3.77
C GLY A 16 -17.30 -6.14 -2.77
N GLY A 17 -17.15 -6.50 -1.49
CA GLY A 17 -16.74 -5.55 -0.46
C GLY A 17 -15.36 -4.94 -0.77
N THR A 18 -15.31 -3.65 -1.09
CA THR A 18 -14.07 -2.88 -1.14
C THR A 18 -13.61 -2.59 0.29
N ARG A 19 -12.92 -3.55 0.92
CA ARG A 19 -12.30 -3.29 2.22
C ARG A 19 -11.16 -2.30 2.02
N ALA A 20 -11.34 -1.07 2.50
CA ALA A 20 -10.27 -0.08 2.55
C ALA A 20 -9.11 -0.65 3.38
N GLN A 21 -7.90 -0.58 2.85
CA GLN A 21 -6.69 -0.94 3.58
C GLN A 21 -6.31 0.25 4.47
N THR A 22 -6.03 -0.01 5.75
CA THR A 22 -5.49 1.01 6.63
C THR A 22 -3.98 0.93 6.62
N VAL A 23 -3.32 2.06 6.37
CA VAL A 23 -1.87 2.20 6.45
C VAL A 23 -1.57 3.42 7.34
N THR A 24 -0.64 3.27 8.27
CA THR A 24 -0.25 4.33 9.20
C THR A 24 1.26 4.32 9.38
N GLN A 25 1.89 5.47 9.13
CA GLN A 25 3.29 5.72 9.45
C GLN A 25 3.34 6.55 10.74
N PRO A 26 3.80 5.98 11.87
CA PRO A 26 3.67 6.62 13.18
C PRO A 26 4.65 7.78 13.41
N GLU A 27 5.82 7.75 12.76
CA GLU A 27 6.86 8.76 12.92
C GLU A 27 6.82 9.73 11.73
N SER A 28 6.44 10.98 12.00
CA SER A 28 6.36 12.04 10.98
C SER A 28 7.72 12.71 10.73
N HIS A 29 8.57 12.76 11.76
CA HIS A 29 9.90 13.35 11.70
C HIS A 29 10.87 12.49 12.52
N THR A 30 12.03 12.22 11.94
CA THR A 30 13.11 11.47 12.60
C THR A 30 14.41 12.21 12.32
N TYR A 31 15.15 12.54 13.38
CA TYR A 31 16.48 13.15 13.28
C TYR A 31 17.53 12.06 13.42
N VAL A 32 18.46 12.00 12.46
CA VAL A 32 19.56 11.05 12.44
C VAL A 32 20.86 11.78 12.13
N SER A 33 21.98 11.26 12.61
CA SER A 33 23.30 11.74 12.19
C SER A 33 23.58 11.31 10.75
N GLU A 34 24.38 12.11 10.04
CA GLU A 34 24.83 11.75 8.70
C GLU A 34 25.56 10.39 8.72
N GLY A 35 25.27 9.52 7.75
CA GLY A 35 25.81 8.17 7.66
C GLY A 35 25.19 7.15 8.63
N ALA A 36 24.34 7.58 9.57
CA ALA A 36 23.62 6.66 10.44
C ALA A 36 22.43 6.01 9.69
N PRO A 37 22.11 4.73 9.97
CA PRO A 37 20.95 4.08 9.38
C PRO A 37 19.65 4.71 9.90
N VAL A 38 18.64 4.79 9.03
CA VAL A 38 17.28 5.22 9.38
C VAL A 38 16.30 4.07 9.19
N GLN A 39 15.37 3.92 10.13
CA GLN A 39 14.27 2.96 10.04
C GLN A 39 12.96 3.71 9.86
N VAL A 40 12.24 3.40 8.77
CA VAL A 40 10.89 3.94 8.52
C VAL A 40 9.87 2.85 8.82
N LYS A 41 8.89 3.15 9.68
CA LYS A 41 7.87 2.18 10.13
C LYS A 41 6.57 2.34 9.36
N CYS A 42 5.94 1.22 9.02
CA CYS A 42 4.64 1.18 8.37
C CYS A 42 3.77 0.13 9.06
N ASN A 43 2.69 0.57 9.70
CA ASN A 43 1.66 -0.30 10.24
C ASN A 43 0.53 -0.40 9.22
N TYR A 44 0.17 -1.61 8.82
CA TYR A 44 -0.92 -1.83 7.88
C TYR A 44 -1.83 -2.96 8.33
N SER A 45 -3.10 -2.88 7.94
CA SER A 45 -4.09 -3.95 8.15
C SER A 45 -4.51 -4.54 6.81
N TYR A 46 -4.12 -5.80 6.56
CA TYR A 46 -4.47 -6.52 5.35
C TYR A 46 -4.58 -8.03 5.56
N SER A 47 -5.47 -8.68 4.80
CA SER A 47 -5.60 -10.15 4.77
C SER A 47 -4.73 -10.76 3.67
N GLY A 48 -3.95 -11.79 3.98
CA GLY A 48 -3.10 -12.49 3.00
C GLY A 48 -1.67 -11.93 2.95
N SER A 49 -1.02 -12.03 1.78
CA SER A 49 0.35 -11.52 1.56
C SER A 49 0.30 -10.26 0.68
N PRO A 50 0.34 -9.05 1.27
CA PRO A 50 0.31 -7.83 0.48
C PRO A 50 1.63 -7.62 -0.26
N VAL A 51 1.55 -6.84 -1.34
CA VAL A 51 2.71 -6.19 -1.95
C VAL A 51 2.76 -4.78 -1.38
N LEU A 52 3.83 -4.45 -0.67
CA LEU A 52 4.07 -3.13 -0.11
C LEU A 52 4.92 -2.32 -1.08
N PHE A 53 4.53 -1.07 -1.30
CA PHE A 53 5.28 -0.11 -2.11
C PHE A 53 5.70 1.06 -1.23
N TRP A 54 7.00 1.33 -1.20
CA TRP A 54 7.58 2.47 -0.51
C TRP A 54 7.96 3.53 -1.52
N TYR A 55 7.58 4.77 -1.23
CA TYR A 55 7.92 5.93 -2.05
C TYR A 55 8.71 6.94 -1.22
N VAL A 56 9.69 7.57 -1.84
CA VAL A 56 10.36 8.76 -1.33
C VAL A 56 9.82 9.98 -2.05
N GLN A 57 9.73 11.10 -1.35
CA GLN A 57 9.40 12.39 -1.95
C GLN A 57 10.35 13.47 -1.40
N TYR A 58 11.17 14.02 -2.28
CA TYR A 58 11.96 15.21 -1.97
C TYR A 58 11.13 16.49 -2.18
N PRO A 59 11.46 17.60 -1.51
CA PRO A 59 10.72 18.86 -1.67
C PRO A 59 10.54 19.24 -3.14
N ARG A 60 9.28 19.51 -3.54
CA ARG A 60 8.87 19.86 -4.91
C ARG A 60 9.13 18.81 -6.00
N GLN A 61 9.46 17.57 -5.63
CA GLN A 61 9.62 16.48 -6.58
C GLN A 61 8.40 15.55 -6.59
N ARG A 62 8.27 14.80 -7.69
CA ARG A 62 7.29 13.71 -7.80
C ARG A 62 7.64 12.56 -6.84
N LEU A 63 6.62 11.79 -6.47
CA LEU A 63 6.81 10.53 -5.78
C LEU A 63 7.69 9.60 -6.59
N GLN A 64 8.53 8.89 -5.87
CA GLN A 64 9.67 8.20 -6.41
C GLN A 64 9.70 6.79 -5.76
N LEU A 65 9.53 5.71 -6.53
CA LEU A 65 9.45 4.34 -5.99
C LEU A 65 10.80 3.90 -5.42
N LEU A 66 10.86 3.69 -4.11
CA LEU A 66 12.08 3.30 -3.39
C LEU A 66 12.20 1.79 -3.22
N LEU A 67 11.08 1.10 -2.96
CA LEU A 67 11.11 -0.34 -2.67
C LEU A 67 9.74 -0.96 -2.97
N LYS A 68 9.75 -2.13 -3.62
CA LYS A 68 8.63 -3.06 -3.68
C LYS A 68 8.95 -4.26 -2.80
N HIS A 69 8.14 -4.52 -1.79
CA HIS A 69 8.36 -5.58 -0.82
C HIS A 69 7.19 -6.57 -0.79
N THR A 70 7.52 -7.85 -0.75
CA THR A 70 6.59 -8.97 -0.58
C THR A 70 7.13 -9.88 0.52
N SER A 71 6.32 -10.83 0.99
CA SER A 71 6.76 -11.82 1.99
C SER A 71 7.94 -12.69 1.52
N ARG A 72 8.25 -12.71 0.22
CA ARG A 72 9.30 -13.54 -0.38
C ARG A 72 10.50 -12.74 -0.87
N GLU A 73 10.29 -11.49 -1.26
CA GLU A 73 11.26 -10.71 -2.02
C GLU A 73 11.12 -9.21 -1.76
N SER A 74 12.28 -8.53 -1.77
CA SER A 74 12.38 -7.08 -1.78
C SER A 74 13.12 -6.64 -3.04
N ILE A 75 12.45 -5.85 -3.89
CA ILE A 75 13.02 -5.31 -5.13
C ILE A 75 13.17 -3.81 -4.93
N GLN A 76 14.41 -3.33 -4.98
CA GLN A 76 14.70 -1.90 -4.86
C GLN A 76 14.15 -1.14 -6.07
N GLY A 77 13.53 0.01 -5.82
CA GLY A 77 13.22 1.02 -6.81
C GLY A 77 14.24 2.15 -6.74
N PHE A 78 14.36 2.91 -7.83
CA PHE A 78 15.58 3.60 -8.26
C PHE A 78 16.62 2.65 -8.83
#